data_AF-A0A0M2DRN1-F1
#
_entry.id   AF-A0A0M2DRN1-F1
#
_cell.length_a   1.000
_cell.length_b   1.000
_cell.length_c   1.000
_cell.angle_alpha   90.00
_cell.angle_beta   90.00
_cell.angle_gamma   90.00
#
_symmetry.space_group_name_H-M   'P 1'
#
loop_
_entity.id
_entity.type
_entity.pdbx_description
1 polymer ?
#
loop_
_entity_poly.entity_id
_entity_poly.type
_entity_poly.pdbx_seq_one_letter_code
_entity_poly.pdbx_strand_id
1 'polypeptide(L)'
;MLHAPKNGYFFVIDRQSGKFISARNFVPVNWARGYDGNGRPIMEEAVRGAGKAEIIPGPLGAHNWHSMAYSPQTGLAYIPAQHIPTAMADDPNWSGFNSNTPGQLMSNTGWNTGRVMLEPSSPPFGRLIAWDPVRQKEAWHRKHVSPWNGGTLATAGDLVFQGTADARLVAYHARSGKKLWAAPMGSGVIAAPVSYELDGRQYVSIAVGWGGAFGLGDRVADFKSPGTVYTFVLGGKAPMPERVAYQMNALIGGLKYDQQLVPAGAALYNSNCIACHGYPGISKGGALPSLTYLPVAMIDNLGSFIINGPATSRGMPDFAGKLSDDDVQKLRAFILAMADAVRPGLPAEKGR
;
A
#
# COMPACT_ATOMS: atom_id res chain seq x y z
N MET A 1 -3.86 -5.86 26.50
CA MET A 1 -3.36 -5.40 25.21
C MET A 1 -4.46 -5.59 24.17
N LEU A 2 -4.67 -4.58 23.32
CA LEU A 2 -5.54 -4.66 22.15
C LEU A 2 -4.64 -4.65 20.92
N HIS A 3 -4.83 -5.55 19.98
CA HIS A 3 -3.91 -5.67 18.84
C HIS A 3 -4.62 -6.16 17.57
N ALA A 4 -4.48 -5.41 16.47
CA ALA A 4 -5.05 -5.75 15.17
C ALA A 4 -3.92 -5.99 14.15
N PRO A 5 -3.25 -7.15 14.12
CA PRO A 5 -2.15 -7.40 13.18
C PRO A 5 -2.63 -7.60 11.74
N LYS A 6 -1.64 -7.74 10.84
CA LYS A 6 -1.85 -8.00 9.41
C LYS A 6 -2.80 -9.16 9.11
N ASN A 7 -2.85 -10.18 9.98
CA ASN A 7 -3.59 -11.42 9.73
C ASN A 7 -5.13 -11.26 9.76
N GLY A 8 -5.64 -10.09 10.14
CA GLY A 8 -7.08 -9.78 10.09
C GLY A 8 -7.88 -10.16 11.32
N TYR A 9 -7.25 -10.66 12.39
CA TYR A 9 -7.88 -10.91 13.69
C TYR A 9 -7.58 -9.81 14.70
N PHE A 10 -8.55 -9.44 15.52
CA PHE A 10 -8.40 -8.48 16.60
C PHE A 10 -8.23 -9.21 17.93
N PHE A 11 -7.06 -9.09 18.54
CA PHE A 11 -6.70 -9.80 19.77
C PHE A 11 -6.95 -8.94 20.99
N VAL A 12 -7.50 -9.58 22.03
CA VAL A 12 -7.46 -9.10 23.40
C VAL A 12 -6.62 -10.07 24.20
N ILE A 13 -5.59 -9.53 24.86
CA ILE A 13 -4.59 -10.31 25.59
C ILE A 13 -4.41 -9.67 26.96
N ASP A 14 -4.31 -10.47 28.02
CA ASP A 14 -3.89 -9.96 29.31
C ASP A 14 -2.45 -9.45 29.22
N ARG A 15 -2.24 -8.16 29.46
CA ARG A 15 -0.91 -7.56 29.33
C ARG A 15 0.05 -7.95 30.45
N GLN A 16 -0.45 -8.44 31.59
CA GLN A 16 0.37 -8.84 32.73
C GLN A 16 0.89 -10.27 32.56
N SER A 17 0.02 -11.18 32.11
CA SER A 17 0.34 -12.61 31.99
C SER A 17 0.63 -13.09 30.56
N GLY A 18 0.25 -12.31 29.55
CA GLY A 18 0.26 -12.76 28.15
C GLY A 18 -0.88 -13.73 27.80
N LYS A 19 -1.78 -14.03 28.74
CA LYS A 19 -2.87 -14.98 28.53
C LYS A 19 -3.83 -14.49 27.44
N PHE A 20 -4.17 -15.39 26.52
CA PHE A 20 -5.21 -15.17 25.51
C PHE A 20 -6.57 -14.92 26.18
N ILE A 21 -7.28 -13.87 25.74
CA ILE A 21 -8.65 -13.57 26.19
C ILE A 21 -9.63 -13.83 25.04
N SER A 22 -9.41 -13.20 23.89
CA SER A 22 -10.28 -13.39 22.71
C SER A 22 -9.59 -12.97 21.40
N ALA A 23 -10.08 -13.52 20.29
CA ALA A 23 -9.74 -13.07 18.94
C ALA A 23 -10.91 -13.28 17.98
N ARG A 24 -11.19 -12.28 17.15
CA ARG A 24 -12.16 -12.39 16.05
C ARG A 24 -11.71 -11.57 14.85
N ASN A 25 -12.03 -12.04 13.66
CA ASN A 25 -11.65 -11.36 12.43
C ASN A 25 -12.40 -10.03 12.27
N PHE A 26 -11.66 -8.94 12.04
CA PHE A 26 -12.22 -7.60 11.80
C PHE A 26 -12.31 -7.25 10.31
N VAL A 27 -11.84 -8.14 9.44
CA VAL A 27 -12.04 -8.16 7.99
C VAL A 27 -12.30 -9.60 7.52
N PRO A 28 -12.74 -9.83 6.28
CA PRO A 28 -12.69 -11.16 5.70
C PRO A 28 -11.27 -11.74 5.75
N VAL A 29 -11.16 -13.03 6.08
CA VAL A 29 -9.90 -13.79 6.14
C VAL A 29 -10.14 -15.17 5.56
N ASN A 30 -9.13 -15.77 4.92
CA ASN A 30 -9.27 -17.10 4.30
C ASN A 30 -8.19 -18.10 4.70
N TRP A 31 -7.36 -17.76 5.70
CA TRP A 31 -6.23 -18.57 6.18
C TRP A 31 -6.52 -19.36 7.47
N ALA A 32 -7.50 -18.90 8.24
CA ALA A 32 -7.98 -19.56 9.45
C ALA A 32 -9.47 -19.31 9.63
N ARG A 33 -10.17 -20.29 10.23
CA ARG A 33 -11.60 -20.21 10.57
C ARG A 33 -11.88 -19.57 11.93
N GLY A 34 -10.86 -19.42 12.75
CA GLY A 34 -10.96 -18.87 14.10
C GLY A 34 -9.75 -19.19 14.95
N TYR A 35 -9.93 -19.04 16.27
CA TYR A 35 -8.93 -19.36 17.28
C TYR A 35 -9.54 -20.32 18.31
N ASP A 36 -8.76 -21.31 18.77
CA ASP A 36 -9.18 -22.23 19.82
C ASP A 36 -9.10 -21.58 21.23
N GLY A 37 -9.52 -22.32 22.26
CA GLY A 37 -9.50 -21.84 23.65
C GLY A 37 -8.10 -21.53 24.21
N ASN A 38 -7.04 -22.00 23.55
CA ASN A 38 -5.65 -21.75 23.91
C ASN A 38 -5.03 -20.59 23.09
N GLY A 39 -5.82 -19.93 22.23
CA GLY A 39 -5.34 -18.86 21.37
C GLY A 39 -4.50 -19.35 20.19
N ARG A 40 -4.66 -20.61 19.75
CA ARG A 40 -4.04 -21.12 18.52
C ARG A 40 -5.00 -20.96 17.33
N PRO A 41 -4.51 -20.50 16.16
CA PRO A 41 -5.36 -20.39 14.99
C PRO A 41 -5.80 -21.76 14.47
N ILE A 42 -7.08 -21.88 14.16
CA ILE A 42 -7.68 -23.03 13.49
C ILE A 42 -7.48 -22.83 11.99
N MET A 43 -6.34 -23.30 11.49
CA MET A 43 -5.89 -23.12 10.11
C MET A 43 -6.87 -23.73 9.10
N GLU A 44 -7.04 -23.04 7.97
CA GLU A 44 -7.71 -23.60 6.80
C GLU A 44 -6.79 -24.60 6.09
N GLU A 45 -7.32 -25.77 5.73
CA GLU A 45 -6.55 -26.84 5.08
C GLU A 45 -5.97 -26.39 3.74
N ALA A 46 -6.74 -25.61 2.99
CA ALA A 46 -6.32 -25.05 1.70
C ALA A 46 -5.13 -24.07 1.80
N VAL A 47 -4.74 -23.65 2.99
CA VAL A 47 -3.52 -22.85 3.24
C VAL A 47 -2.33 -23.70 3.70
N ARG A 48 -2.54 -24.98 4.04
CA ARG A 48 -1.49 -25.92 4.46
C ARG A 48 -0.79 -26.65 3.30
N GLY A 49 -0.86 -26.12 2.08
CA GLY A 49 -0.18 -26.64 0.89
C GLY A 49 -0.18 -25.61 -0.25
N ALA A 50 0.19 -26.02 -1.46
CA ALA A 50 0.21 -25.15 -2.66
C ALA A 50 -1.18 -24.65 -3.13
N GLY A 51 -2.23 -24.81 -2.30
CA GLY A 51 -3.65 -24.82 -2.71
C GLY A 51 -4.39 -23.49 -2.73
N LYS A 52 -3.82 -22.38 -2.22
CA LYS A 52 -4.42 -21.04 -2.38
C LYS A 52 -3.40 -20.05 -2.90
N ALA A 53 -3.59 -19.65 -4.16
CA ALA A 53 -2.83 -18.56 -4.77
C ALA A 53 -3.03 -17.24 -4.02
N GLU A 54 -4.25 -16.95 -3.54
CA GLU A 54 -4.55 -15.68 -2.88
C GLU A 54 -4.92 -15.89 -1.40
N ILE A 55 -4.07 -15.38 -0.51
CA ILE A 55 -4.30 -15.38 0.94
C ILE A 55 -4.78 -13.98 1.35
N ILE A 56 -5.96 -13.90 1.96
CA ILE A 56 -6.55 -12.67 2.48
C ILE A 56 -6.34 -12.67 4.01
N PRO A 57 -5.66 -11.66 4.58
CA PRO A 57 -5.43 -10.31 4.02
C PRO A 57 -4.09 -10.05 3.28
N GLY A 58 -3.23 -11.06 3.14
CA GLY A 58 -1.97 -10.95 2.39
C GLY A 58 -0.86 -10.14 3.09
N PRO A 59 0.26 -9.87 2.40
CA PRO A 59 1.47 -9.28 2.99
C PRO A 59 1.32 -7.84 3.48
N LEU A 60 0.45 -7.07 2.82
CA LEU A 60 0.13 -5.69 3.21
C LEU A 60 -0.90 -5.63 4.35
N GLY A 61 -1.57 -6.75 4.61
CA GLY A 61 -2.33 -7.01 5.82
C GLY A 61 -3.65 -6.26 5.92
N ALA A 62 -4.52 -6.77 6.79
CA ALA A 62 -5.78 -6.14 7.15
C ALA A 62 -5.59 -4.78 7.84
N HIS A 63 -4.51 -4.68 8.59
CA HIS A 63 -4.03 -3.48 9.27
C HIS A 63 -2.50 -3.57 9.25
N ASN A 64 -1.85 -2.43 9.02
CA ASN A 64 -0.40 -2.34 8.91
C ASN A 64 0.14 -1.42 10.02
N TRP A 65 1.18 -0.64 9.76
CA TRP A 65 1.78 0.25 10.75
C TRP A 65 0.96 1.50 11.09
N HIS A 66 -0.04 1.87 10.27
CA HIS A 66 -0.86 3.07 10.48
C HIS A 66 -1.58 3.00 11.83
N SER A 67 -1.29 3.90 12.77
CA SER A 67 -1.77 3.78 14.15
C SER A 67 -3.30 3.61 14.27
N MET A 68 -3.73 2.65 15.09
CA MET A 68 -5.09 2.64 15.64
C MET A 68 -5.17 3.50 16.91
N ALA A 69 -6.36 3.92 17.29
CA ALA A 69 -6.62 4.65 18.54
C ALA A 69 -7.72 3.96 19.37
N TYR A 70 -7.71 4.14 20.68
CA TYR A 70 -8.76 3.65 21.57
C TYR A 70 -9.36 4.82 22.36
N SER A 71 -10.69 4.86 22.48
CA SER A 71 -11.38 5.83 23.33
C SER A 71 -11.99 5.12 24.54
N PRO A 72 -11.53 5.39 25.78
CA PRO A 72 -12.11 4.79 26.98
C PRO A 72 -13.57 5.22 27.22
N GLN A 73 -14.00 6.38 26.72
CA GLN A 73 -15.38 6.86 26.86
C GLN A 73 -16.40 6.11 25.98
N THR A 74 -15.92 5.57 24.87
CA THR A 74 -16.75 4.79 23.94
C THR A 74 -16.52 3.29 24.09
N GLY A 75 -15.37 2.89 24.64
CA GLY A 75 -14.91 1.52 24.67
C GLY A 75 -14.49 0.99 23.30
N LEU A 76 -14.31 1.84 22.29
CA LEU A 76 -14.05 1.42 20.91
C LEU A 76 -12.59 1.65 20.49
N ALA A 77 -12.07 0.73 19.69
CA ALA A 77 -10.82 0.85 18.94
C ALA A 77 -11.09 1.27 17.49
N TYR A 78 -10.40 2.30 16.99
CA TYR A 78 -10.55 2.84 15.64
C TYR A 78 -9.39 2.37 14.77
N ILE A 79 -9.68 1.53 13.78
CA ILE A 79 -8.70 0.77 13.02
C ILE A 79 -8.74 1.22 11.56
N PRO A 80 -7.63 1.74 11.01
CA PRO A 80 -7.40 1.78 9.57
C PRO A 80 -7.31 0.34 9.05
N ALA A 81 -8.40 -0.16 8.47
CA ALA A 81 -8.48 -1.50 7.92
C ALA A 81 -8.47 -1.47 6.39
N GLN A 82 -7.93 -2.51 5.78
CA GLN A 82 -7.74 -2.57 4.34
C GLN A 82 -7.71 -4.00 3.82
N HIS A 83 -7.80 -4.12 2.50
CA HIS A 83 -7.34 -5.28 1.75
C HIS A 83 -6.67 -4.77 0.48
N ILE A 84 -5.43 -5.21 0.28
CA ILE A 84 -4.67 -4.95 -0.95
C ILE A 84 -4.41 -6.33 -1.57
N PRO A 85 -5.09 -6.66 -2.69
CA PRO A 85 -5.03 -7.98 -3.28
C PRO A 85 -3.60 -8.39 -3.61
N THR A 86 -3.23 -9.60 -3.23
CA THR A 86 -1.89 -10.15 -3.47
C THR A 86 -2.00 -11.66 -3.52
N ALA A 87 -1.72 -12.21 -4.70
CA ALA A 87 -1.61 -13.65 -4.89
C ALA A 87 -0.14 -14.03 -5.04
N MET A 88 0.26 -15.11 -4.36
CA MET A 88 1.61 -15.65 -4.37
C MET A 88 1.57 -17.17 -4.25
N ALA A 89 2.55 -17.84 -4.86
CA ALA A 89 2.85 -19.25 -4.65
C ALA A 89 4.29 -19.42 -4.16
N ASP A 90 4.60 -20.59 -3.58
CA ASP A 90 6.00 -20.98 -3.37
C ASP A 90 6.73 -21.03 -4.71
N ASP A 91 7.94 -20.49 -4.75
CA ASP A 91 8.79 -20.55 -5.94
C ASP A 91 9.46 -21.94 -6.02
N PRO A 92 9.13 -22.78 -7.02
CA PRO A 92 9.73 -24.10 -7.17
C PRO A 92 11.22 -24.04 -7.54
N ASN A 93 11.70 -22.91 -8.03
CA ASN A 93 13.09 -22.70 -8.43
C ASN A 93 13.92 -21.98 -7.35
N TRP A 94 13.36 -21.78 -6.15
CA TRP A 94 14.08 -21.10 -5.08
C TRP A 94 15.24 -21.96 -4.58
N SER A 95 16.46 -21.44 -4.75
CA SER A 95 17.70 -22.15 -4.42
C SER A 95 18.29 -21.79 -3.05
N GLY A 96 17.52 -21.09 -2.20
CA GLY A 96 17.96 -20.67 -0.87
C GLY A 96 18.24 -19.17 -0.73
N PHE A 97 18.89 -18.80 0.37
CA PHE A 97 19.25 -17.41 0.67
C PHE A 97 20.17 -16.84 -0.42
N ASN A 98 19.85 -15.62 -0.87
CA ASN A 98 20.44 -14.91 -2.01
C ASN A 98 20.27 -15.60 -3.36
N SER A 99 19.29 -16.50 -3.51
CA SER A 99 18.83 -16.92 -4.84
C SER A 99 18.39 -15.69 -5.64
N ASN A 100 18.82 -15.61 -6.90
CA ASN A 100 18.51 -14.50 -7.79
C ASN A 100 18.29 -15.02 -9.22
N THR A 101 17.13 -15.64 -9.41
CA THR A 101 16.65 -16.10 -10.71
C THR A 101 15.57 -15.14 -11.21
N PRO A 102 15.55 -14.76 -12.52
CA PRO A 102 14.51 -13.90 -13.06
C PRO A 102 13.09 -14.38 -12.70
N GLY A 103 12.26 -13.47 -12.20
CA GLY A 103 10.91 -13.73 -11.71
C GLY A 103 10.80 -13.79 -10.18
N GLN A 104 11.90 -14.03 -9.47
CA GLN A 104 11.93 -13.99 -8.01
C GLN A 104 11.75 -12.55 -7.52
N LEU A 105 10.73 -12.29 -6.70
CA LEU A 105 10.32 -10.94 -6.32
C LEU A 105 11.47 -10.16 -5.67
N MET A 106 11.91 -9.09 -6.34
CA MET A 106 12.93 -8.13 -5.90
C MET A 106 14.30 -8.74 -5.51
N SER A 107 14.59 -9.96 -5.95
CA SER A 107 15.78 -10.73 -5.56
C SER A 107 17.10 -10.01 -5.87
N ASN A 108 17.18 -9.28 -6.99
CA ASN A 108 18.40 -8.57 -7.39
C ASN A 108 18.71 -7.33 -6.51
N THR A 109 17.76 -6.99 -5.63
CA THR A 109 17.90 -5.96 -4.58
C THR A 109 17.95 -6.57 -3.17
N GLY A 110 18.10 -7.90 -3.06
CA GLY A 110 18.34 -8.61 -1.80
C GLY A 110 17.11 -9.23 -1.13
N TRP A 111 15.93 -9.21 -1.78
CA TRP A 111 14.75 -9.86 -1.24
C TRP A 111 14.85 -11.38 -1.37
N ASN A 112 14.30 -12.09 -0.38
CA ASN A 112 14.44 -13.54 -0.23
C ASN A 112 13.10 -14.18 0.18
N THR A 113 12.03 -13.88 -0.55
CA THR A 113 10.67 -14.30 -0.17
C THR A 113 10.43 -15.80 -0.37
N GLY A 114 11.16 -16.44 -1.30
CA GLY A 114 10.85 -17.80 -1.77
C GLY A 114 9.48 -17.90 -2.43
N ARG A 115 8.94 -16.77 -2.94
CA ARG A 115 7.60 -16.67 -3.52
C ARG A 115 7.64 -16.02 -4.90
N VAL A 116 6.79 -16.51 -5.79
CA VAL A 116 6.44 -15.86 -7.07
C VAL A 116 5.08 -15.18 -6.96
N MET A 117 4.92 -14.04 -7.63
CA MET A 117 3.66 -13.30 -7.70
C MET A 117 2.73 -13.95 -8.72
N LEU A 118 1.43 -13.96 -8.40
CA LEU A 118 0.35 -14.41 -9.29
C LEU A 118 -0.67 -13.29 -9.42
N GLU A 119 -1.56 -13.41 -10.41
CA GLU A 119 -2.67 -12.47 -10.57
C GLU A 119 -3.69 -12.63 -9.42
N PRO A 120 -3.95 -11.58 -8.63
CA PRO A 120 -4.98 -11.61 -7.61
C PRO A 120 -6.38 -11.50 -8.23
N SER A 121 -7.38 -12.04 -7.55
CA SER A 121 -8.78 -12.07 -8.02
C SER A 121 -9.71 -11.20 -7.18
N SER A 122 -9.34 -10.91 -5.94
CA SER A 122 -10.20 -10.19 -5.00
C SER A 122 -10.12 -8.66 -5.19
N PRO A 123 -11.21 -7.92 -4.92
CA PRO A 123 -11.20 -6.46 -5.04
C PRO A 123 -10.51 -5.78 -3.84
N PRO A 124 -9.77 -4.67 -4.03
CA PRO A 124 -9.21 -3.91 -2.93
C PRO A 124 -10.29 -3.18 -2.13
N PHE A 125 -10.01 -2.90 -0.86
CA PHE A 125 -10.80 -1.95 -0.08
C PHE A 125 -9.96 -1.20 0.96
N GLY A 126 -10.44 -0.03 1.36
CA GLY A 126 -10.01 0.64 2.59
C GLY A 126 -11.22 1.06 3.41
N ARG A 127 -11.12 0.99 4.74
CA ARG A 127 -12.17 1.46 5.65
C ARG A 127 -11.63 1.84 7.02
N LEU A 128 -12.29 2.80 7.66
CA LEU A 128 -12.15 3.04 9.10
C LEU A 128 -13.16 2.18 9.84
N ILE A 129 -12.70 1.29 10.72
CA ILE A 129 -13.55 0.43 11.55
C ILE A 129 -13.53 0.96 12.98
N ALA A 130 -14.69 1.13 13.61
CA ALA A 130 -14.78 1.19 15.05
C ALA A 130 -15.14 -0.19 15.60
N TRP A 131 -14.21 -0.79 16.32
CA TRP A 131 -14.28 -2.14 16.85
C TRP A 131 -14.52 -2.11 18.35
N ASP A 132 -15.52 -2.86 18.83
CA ASP A 132 -15.73 -3.12 20.24
C ASP A 132 -14.87 -4.32 20.66
N PRO A 133 -13.80 -4.12 21.45
CA PRO A 133 -12.88 -5.18 21.83
C PRO A 133 -13.50 -6.16 22.85
N VAL A 134 -14.51 -5.74 23.61
CA VAL A 134 -15.20 -6.58 24.60
C VAL A 134 -16.20 -7.49 23.89
N ARG A 135 -17.02 -6.92 23.01
CA ARG A 135 -18.03 -7.68 22.25
C ARG A 135 -17.46 -8.37 21.02
N GLN A 136 -16.19 -8.10 20.68
CA GLN A 136 -15.52 -8.63 19.48
C GLN A 136 -16.39 -8.40 18.24
N LYS A 137 -16.82 -7.16 18.02
CA LYS A 137 -17.69 -6.82 16.89
C LYS A 137 -17.46 -5.40 16.40
N GLU A 138 -17.76 -5.20 15.13
CA GLU A 138 -17.83 -3.87 14.54
C GLU A 138 -19.02 -3.10 15.12
N ALA A 139 -18.77 -1.89 15.62
CA ALA A 139 -19.82 -0.94 16.01
C ALA A 139 -20.29 -0.12 14.81
N TRP A 140 -19.35 0.32 13.97
CA TRP A 140 -19.60 0.99 12.69
C TRP A 140 -18.35 0.96 11.81
N HIS A 141 -18.51 1.22 10.51
CA HIS A 141 -17.39 1.52 9.62
C HIS A 141 -17.66 2.70 8.66
N ARG A 142 -16.59 3.22 8.08
CA ARG A 142 -16.61 4.14 6.94
C ARG A 142 -15.73 3.61 5.82
N LYS A 143 -16.32 3.45 4.63
CA LYS A 143 -15.60 3.06 3.42
C LYS A 143 -14.76 4.25 2.92
N HIS A 144 -13.56 3.94 2.45
CA HIS A 144 -12.69 4.85 1.75
C HIS A 144 -12.56 4.41 0.30
N VAL A 145 -12.18 5.33 -0.58
CA VAL A 145 -12.02 5.07 -2.02
C VAL A 145 -10.80 4.18 -2.34
N SER A 146 -9.89 4.04 -1.39
CA SER A 146 -8.60 3.35 -1.53
C SER A 146 -8.21 2.67 -0.23
N PRO A 147 -7.41 1.58 -0.27
CA PRO A 147 -6.62 1.12 0.89
C PRO A 147 -5.55 2.16 1.29
N TRP A 148 -4.74 1.83 2.30
CA TRP A 148 -3.56 2.60 2.71
C TRP A 148 -3.86 4.00 3.28
N ASN A 149 -4.98 4.10 4.02
CA ASN A 149 -5.35 5.32 4.74
C ASN A 149 -4.56 5.44 6.05
N GLY A 150 -4.40 6.67 6.52
CA GLY A 150 -3.55 6.99 7.65
C GLY A 150 -4.08 6.56 9.01
N GLY A 151 -3.22 6.74 10.00
CA GLY A 151 -3.52 6.43 11.38
C GLY A 151 -4.63 7.31 11.95
N THR A 152 -5.18 6.88 13.09
CA THR A 152 -6.29 7.55 13.77
C THR A 152 -5.85 8.21 15.07
N LEU A 153 -6.58 9.25 15.46
CA LEU A 153 -6.52 9.88 16.77
C LEU A 153 -7.93 9.95 17.34
N ALA A 154 -8.15 9.47 18.57
CA ALA A 154 -9.41 9.63 19.29
C ALA A 154 -9.25 10.66 20.43
N THR A 155 -10.25 11.50 20.66
CA THR A 155 -10.23 12.53 21.72
C THR A 155 -11.42 12.40 22.66
N ALA A 156 -11.33 13.06 23.81
CA ALA A 156 -12.41 13.13 24.81
C ALA A 156 -13.64 13.93 24.35
N GLY A 157 -13.56 14.65 23.22
CA GLY A 157 -14.67 15.40 22.63
C GLY A 157 -15.58 14.55 21.74
N ASP A 158 -15.59 13.22 21.90
CA ASP A 158 -16.29 12.26 21.03
C ASP A 158 -15.91 12.41 19.53
N LEU A 159 -14.63 12.68 19.25
CA LEU A 159 -14.07 12.79 17.90
C LEU A 159 -13.03 11.71 17.59
N VAL A 160 -13.00 11.30 16.32
CA VAL A 160 -11.93 10.49 15.73
C VAL A 160 -11.41 11.20 14.48
N PHE A 161 -10.13 11.52 14.45
CA PHE A 161 -9.45 12.10 13.29
C PHE A 161 -8.73 11.02 12.51
N GLN A 162 -8.77 11.11 11.17
CA GLN A 162 -8.01 10.22 10.29
C GLN A 162 -7.57 10.95 9.02
N GLY A 163 -6.30 10.77 8.65
CA GLY A 163 -5.82 11.07 7.31
C GLY A 163 -6.26 10.03 6.28
N THR A 164 -6.51 10.43 5.04
CA THR A 164 -7.03 9.56 3.98
C THR A 164 -6.14 9.57 2.75
N ALA A 165 -6.15 8.45 2.00
CA ALA A 165 -5.33 8.27 0.80
C ALA A 165 -5.72 9.23 -0.33
N ASP A 166 -6.96 9.72 -0.35
CA ASP A 166 -7.48 10.75 -1.27
C ASP A 166 -7.24 12.18 -0.76
N ALA A 167 -6.19 12.36 0.04
CA ALA A 167 -5.67 13.65 0.49
C ALA A 167 -6.68 14.49 1.29
N ARG A 168 -7.26 13.92 2.34
CA ARG A 168 -8.06 14.67 3.33
C ARG A 168 -7.66 14.32 4.77
N LEU A 169 -7.75 15.31 5.66
CA LEU A 169 -7.89 15.06 7.09
C LEU A 169 -9.38 15.13 7.41
N VAL A 170 -9.91 14.11 8.08
CA VAL A 170 -11.35 14.00 8.37
C VAL A 170 -11.57 13.78 9.85
N ALA A 171 -12.56 14.47 10.42
CA ALA A 171 -13.05 14.24 11.78
C ALA A 171 -14.42 13.55 11.72
N TYR A 172 -14.53 12.44 12.46
CA TYR A 172 -15.74 11.64 12.59
C TYR A 172 -16.25 11.68 14.04
N HIS A 173 -17.57 11.61 14.20
CA HIS A 173 -18.18 11.37 15.51
C HIS A 173 -17.82 9.95 15.98
N ALA A 174 -17.21 9.84 17.16
CA ALA A 174 -16.62 8.60 17.69
C ALA A 174 -17.61 7.44 17.82
N ARG A 175 -18.88 7.72 18.17
CA ARG A 175 -19.89 6.67 18.40
C ARG A 175 -20.62 6.18 17.15
N SER A 176 -20.68 7.00 16.09
CA SER A 176 -21.54 6.74 14.93
C SER A 176 -20.80 6.76 13.60
N GLY A 177 -19.53 7.17 13.61
CA GLY A 177 -18.72 7.42 12.43
C GLY A 177 -19.22 8.57 11.57
N LYS A 178 -20.22 9.37 11.97
CA LYS A 178 -20.72 10.49 11.16
C LYS A 178 -19.58 11.44 10.85
N LYS A 179 -19.34 11.73 9.56
CA LYS A 179 -18.36 12.75 9.15
C LYS A 179 -18.86 14.11 9.63
N LEU A 180 -18.06 14.80 10.44
CA LEU A 180 -18.41 16.11 11.01
C LEU A 180 -17.64 17.23 10.32
N TRP A 181 -16.41 16.96 9.93
CA TRP A 181 -15.53 17.94 9.30
C TRP A 181 -14.51 17.25 8.40
N ALA A 182 -14.05 17.95 7.38
CA ALA A 182 -12.91 17.55 6.57
C ALA A 182 -12.19 18.79 6.03
N ALA A 183 -10.87 18.68 5.88
CA ALA A 183 -10.06 19.62 5.11
C ALA A 183 -9.28 18.90 4.02
N PRO A 184 -9.09 19.52 2.85
CA PRO A 184 -8.21 18.99 1.82
C PRO A 184 -6.75 19.07 2.27
N MET A 185 -5.98 18.02 2.02
CA MET A 185 -4.54 18.00 2.19
C MET A 185 -3.87 18.09 0.82
N GLY A 186 -2.59 18.46 0.79
CA GLY A 186 -1.83 18.53 -0.46
C GLY A 186 -1.42 17.18 -1.05
N SER A 187 -1.47 16.11 -0.26
CA SER A 187 -1.09 14.75 -0.65
C SER A 187 -1.85 13.72 0.19
N GLY A 188 -1.83 12.45 -0.24
CA GLY A 188 -2.38 11.34 0.53
C GLY A 188 -1.73 11.24 1.91
N VAL A 189 -2.52 10.85 2.92
CA VAL A 189 -2.10 10.92 4.32
C VAL A 189 -2.05 9.55 4.95
N ILE A 190 -0.85 9.16 5.42
CA ILE A 190 -0.58 7.86 6.04
C ILE A 190 -0.21 7.95 7.53
N ALA A 191 0.28 9.11 7.99
CA ALA A 191 0.59 9.33 9.40
C ALA A 191 -0.67 9.41 10.27
N ALA A 192 -0.50 9.21 11.58
CA ALA A 192 -1.54 9.49 12.56
C ALA A 192 -1.54 10.99 12.94
N PRO A 193 -2.71 11.62 13.12
CA PRO A 193 -2.78 12.94 13.73
C PRO A 193 -2.36 12.90 15.21
N VAL A 194 -1.92 14.04 15.72
CA VAL A 194 -1.70 14.30 17.16
C VAL A 194 -2.50 15.51 17.60
N SER A 195 -2.83 15.61 18.88
CA SER A 195 -3.45 16.80 19.46
C SER A 195 -2.74 17.19 20.75
N TYR A 196 -2.66 18.50 20.97
CA TYR A 196 -2.00 19.09 22.13
C TYR A 196 -2.66 20.43 22.47
N GLU A 197 -2.38 20.94 23.66
CA GLU A 197 -2.79 22.26 24.10
C GLU A 197 -1.58 23.20 24.11
N LEU A 198 -1.81 24.45 23.70
CA LEU A 198 -0.86 25.55 23.87
C LEU A 198 -1.66 26.82 24.21
N ASP A 199 -1.32 27.45 25.33
CA ASP A 199 -1.96 28.67 25.85
C ASP A 199 -3.50 28.58 25.93
N GLY A 200 -4.01 27.46 26.48
CA GLY A 200 -5.45 27.21 26.62
C GLY A 200 -6.20 26.93 25.32
N ARG A 201 -5.49 26.72 24.21
CA ARG A 201 -6.08 26.37 22.90
C ARG A 201 -5.64 24.98 22.46
N GLN A 202 -6.61 24.16 22.06
CA GLN A 202 -6.34 22.84 21.51
C GLN A 202 -6.00 22.91 20.02
N TYR A 203 -4.91 22.26 19.65
CA TYR A 203 -4.44 22.09 18.28
C TYR A 203 -4.53 20.62 17.86
N VAL A 204 -4.69 20.39 16.56
CA VAL A 204 -4.56 19.06 15.93
C VAL A 204 -3.55 19.18 14.80
N SER A 205 -2.45 18.42 14.89
CA SER A 205 -1.40 18.42 13.87
C SER A 205 -1.25 17.09 13.18
N ILE A 206 -0.81 17.11 11.92
CA ILE A 206 -0.53 15.92 11.14
C ILE A 206 0.59 16.15 10.13
N ALA A 207 1.55 15.23 10.09
CA ALA A 207 2.59 15.20 9.07
C ALA A 207 2.04 14.52 7.81
N VAL A 208 1.97 15.26 6.71
CA VAL A 208 1.41 14.79 5.43
C VAL A 208 2.54 14.54 4.45
N GLY A 209 2.61 13.31 3.95
CA GLY A 209 3.49 12.88 2.87
C GLY A 209 3.06 11.48 2.43
N TRP A 210 2.73 11.33 1.15
CA TRP A 210 2.34 10.03 0.59
C TRP A 210 3.55 9.12 0.40
N GLY A 211 3.39 7.83 0.70
CA GLY A 211 4.48 6.86 0.65
C GLY A 211 4.19 5.58 1.43
N GLY A 212 5.24 4.97 1.98
CA GLY A 212 5.19 3.60 2.49
C GLY A 212 5.10 2.58 1.36
N ALA A 213 5.13 1.27 1.69
CA ALA A 213 5.24 0.20 0.70
C ALA A 213 4.26 0.29 -0.47
N PHE A 214 2.97 0.50 -0.21
CA PHE A 214 1.96 0.68 -1.27
C PHE A 214 2.11 2.03 -2.00
N GLY A 215 2.36 3.10 -1.25
CA GLY A 215 2.45 4.46 -1.78
C GLY A 215 3.70 4.74 -2.62
N LEU A 216 4.65 3.81 -2.75
CA LEU A 216 5.80 3.95 -3.67
C LEU A 216 5.33 3.96 -5.13
N GLY A 217 4.63 2.91 -5.54
CA GLY A 217 4.20 2.70 -6.93
C GLY A 217 2.78 3.17 -7.25
N ASP A 218 1.92 3.37 -6.24
CA ASP A 218 0.52 3.72 -6.43
C ASP A 218 0.09 4.96 -5.65
N ARG A 219 -0.99 5.60 -6.11
CA ARG A 219 -1.66 6.73 -5.45
C ARG A 219 -3.11 6.84 -5.90
N VAL A 220 -3.89 7.59 -5.12
CA VAL A 220 -5.28 7.95 -5.47
C VAL A 220 -5.50 9.46 -5.48
N ALA A 221 -4.70 10.24 -4.77
CA ALA A 221 -4.79 11.69 -4.80
C ALA A 221 -4.36 12.26 -6.17
N ASP A 222 -5.11 13.25 -6.65
CA ASP A 222 -4.82 14.01 -7.88
C ASP A 222 -3.81 15.13 -7.66
N PHE A 223 -3.40 15.39 -6.42
CA PHE A 223 -2.46 16.45 -6.06
C PHE A 223 -1.24 15.90 -5.35
N LYS A 224 -0.10 16.56 -5.59
CA LYS A 224 1.14 16.40 -4.83
C LYS A 224 1.52 17.71 -4.16
N SER A 225 2.04 17.57 -2.95
CA SER A 225 2.75 18.62 -2.23
C SER A 225 3.99 18.00 -1.58
N PRO A 226 5.05 18.78 -1.33
CA PRO A 226 6.15 18.35 -0.47
C PRO A 226 5.64 17.88 0.90
N GLY A 227 6.46 17.09 1.60
CA GLY A 227 6.18 16.73 2.99
C GLY A 227 5.88 17.98 3.81
N THR A 228 4.70 18.03 4.44
CA THR A 228 4.20 19.25 5.11
C THR A 228 3.49 18.88 6.41
N VAL A 229 3.75 19.64 7.47
CA VAL A 229 2.97 19.56 8.72
C VAL A 229 1.80 20.53 8.64
N TYR A 230 0.59 20.01 8.81
CA TYR A 230 -0.62 20.80 8.92
C TYR A 230 -1.04 20.88 10.38
N THR A 231 -1.42 22.06 10.86
CA THR A 231 -1.92 22.27 12.22
C THR A 231 -3.25 23.02 12.17
N PHE A 232 -4.26 22.46 12.82
CA PHE A 232 -5.62 22.97 12.87
C PHE A 232 -5.97 23.45 14.28
N VAL A 233 -6.73 24.54 14.36
CA VAL A 233 -7.27 25.11 15.60
C VAL A 233 -8.62 25.73 15.29
N LEU A 234 -9.53 25.76 16.28
CA LEU A 234 -10.80 26.46 16.13
C LEU A 234 -10.59 27.93 15.76
N GLY A 235 -11.33 28.40 14.76
CA GLY A 235 -11.23 29.76 14.23
C GLY A 235 -9.94 30.07 13.45
N GLY A 236 -9.09 29.07 13.17
CA GLY A 236 -7.88 29.24 12.36
C GLY A 236 -8.18 29.76 10.95
N LYS A 237 -7.43 30.76 10.50
CA LYS A 237 -7.59 31.42 9.18
C LYS A 237 -6.33 31.38 8.33
N ALA A 238 -5.33 30.59 8.72
CA ALA A 238 -4.12 30.42 7.92
C ALA A 238 -4.50 29.90 6.53
N PRO A 239 -3.93 30.48 5.46
CA PRO A 239 -4.16 29.97 4.11
C PRO A 239 -3.62 28.54 4.00
N MET A 240 -4.33 27.70 3.25
CA MET A 240 -3.83 26.37 2.93
C MET A 240 -2.64 26.48 1.97
N PRO A 241 -1.60 25.64 2.11
CA PRO A 241 -0.51 25.57 1.14
C PRO A 241 -1.02 25.32 -0.27
N GLU A 242 -0.28 25.83 -1.26
CA GLU A 242 -0.56 25.54 -2.66
C GLU A 242 -0.43 24.03 -2.93
N ARG A 243 -1.34 23.51 -3.75
CA ARG A 243 -1.39 22.11 -4.15
C ARG A 243 -1.11 22.03 -5.64
N VAL A 244 -0.15 21.20 -6.01
CA VAL A 244 0.21 21.02 -7.42
C VAL A 244 -0.51 19.77 -7.93
N ALA A 245 -1.31 19.91 -8.99
CA ALA A 245 -1.92 18.75 -9.62
C ALA A 245 -0.83 17.78 -10.11
N TYR A 246 -1.05 16.48 -9.97
CA TYR A 246 -0.21 15.47 -10.60
C TYR A 246 -0.31 15.62 -12.12
N GLN A 247 0.77 16.11 -12.72
CA GLN A 247 0.95 16.10 -14.17
C GLN A 247 1.58 14.75 -14.53
N MET A 248 0.76 13.85 -15.09
CA MET A 248 1.27 12.64 -15.75
C MET A 248 1.65 13.00 -17.18
N ASN A 249 2.82 12.55 -17.64
CA ASN A 249 3.12 12.64 -19.06
C ASN A 249 2.15 11.76 -19.85
N ALA A 250 2.15 11.92 -21.17
CA ALA A 250 1.50 10.95 -22.04
C ALA A 250 2.07 9.54 -21.80
N LEU A 251 1.20 8.53 -21.93
CA LEU A 251 1.61 7.14 -21.94
C LEU A 251 2.67 6.92 -23.03
N ILE A 252 3.82 6.36 -22.66
CA ILE A 252 4.94 6.10 -23.59
C ILE A 252 4.46 5.30 -24.79
N GLY A 253 5.02 5.53 -25.98
CA GLY A 253 4.63 4.86 -27.21
C GLY A 253 5.51 5.22 -28.40
N GLY A 254 5.26 4.55 -29.53
CA GLY A 254 5.94 4.83 -30.80
C GLY A 254 7.36 4.25 -30.91
N LEU A 255 7.85 3.57 -29.87
CA LEU A 255 9.12 2.85 -29.90
C LEU A 255 8.88 1.40 -30.31
N LYS A 256 9.73 0.88 -31.21
CA LYS A 256 9.74 -0.54 -31.56
C LYS A 256 10.37 -1.36 -30.44
N TYR A 257 9.84 -2.55 -30.22
CA TYR A 257 10.39 -3.59 -29.36
C TYR A 257 10.07 -4.96 -29.93
N ASP A 258 10.89 -5.95 -29.56
CA ASP A 258 10.64 -7.33 -29.92
C ASP A 258 9.68 -7.96 -28.90
N GLN A 259 8.52 -8.42 -29.40
CA GLN A 259 7.50 -9.10 -28.60
C GLN A 259 8.02 -10.37 -27.94
N GLN A 260 9.00 -11.06 -28.54
CA GLN A 260 9.57 -12.29 -27.99
C GLN A 260 10.33 -12.05 -26.68
N LEU A 261 10.78 -10.81 -26.44
CA LEU A 261 11.52 -10.44 -25.22
C LEU A 261 10.60 -10.13 -24.04
N VAL A 262 9.30 -9.90 -24.27
CA VAL A 262 8.35 -9.42 -23.25
C VAL A 262 8.26 -10.37 -22.04
N PRO A 263 8.15 -11.70 -22.20
CA PRO A 263 8.08 -12.61 -21.05
C PRO A 263 9.34 -12.58 -20.17
N ALA A 264 10.52 -12.56 -20.80
CA ALA A 264 11.80 -12.47 -20.07
C ALA A 264 11.94 -11.09 -19.38
N GLY A 265 11.46 -10.04 -20.04
CA GLY A 265 11.40 -8.69 -19.48
C GLY A 265 10.50 -8.59 -18.25
N ALA A 266 9.34 -9.27 -18.26
CA ALA A 266 8.43 -9.34 -17.12
C ALA A 266 9.11 -10.02 -15.91
N ALA A 267 9.80 -11.13 -16.14
CA ALA A 267 10.54 -11.84 -15.09
C ALA A 267 11.66 -10.96 -14.50
N LEU A 268 12.45 -10.28 -15.34
CA LEU A 268 13.45 -9.32 -14.89
C LEU A 268 12.80 -8.16 -14.13
N TYR A 269 11.68 -7.61 -14.60
CA TYR A 269 11.00 -6.51 -13.93
C TYR A 269 10.57 -6.87 -12.51
N ASN A 270 10.05 -8.09 -12.32
CA ASN A 270 9.69 -8.61 -11.00
C ASN A 270 10.88 -8.73 -10.05
N SER A 271 12.05 -9.11 -10.57
CA SER A 271 13.28 -9.24 -9.76
C SER A 271 13.98 -7.93 -9.43
N ASN A 272 13.62 -6.84 -10.11
CA ASN A 272 14.42 -5.61 -10.08
C ASN A 272 13.63 -4.34 -9.72
N CYS A 273 12.38 -4.22 -10.16
CA CYS A 273 11.73 -2.91 -10.30
C CYS A 273 10.37 -2.80 -9.58
N ILE A 274 9.61 -3.90 -9.56
CA ILE A 274 8.17 -3.88 -9.28
C ILE A 274 7.77 -3.28 -7.93
N ALA A 275 8.52 -3.54 -6.86
CA ALA A 275 8.17 -3.04 -5.52
C ALA A 275 8.35 -1.51 -5.38
N CYS A 276 9.13 -0.90 -6.28
CA CYS A 276 9.37 0.54 -6.29
C CYS A 276 8.46 1.25 -7.30
N HIS A 277 8.35 0.71 -8.52
CA HIS A 277 7.70 1.39 -9.64
C HIS A 277 6.26 0.94 -9.90
N GLY A 278 5.76 -0.06 -9.16
CA GLY A 278 4.43 -0.63 -9.36
C GLY A 278 4.35 -1.49 -10.62
N TYR A 279 3.14 -1.84 -11.05
CA TYR A 279 2.93 -2.56 -12.30
C TYR A 279 2.85 -1.58 -13.48
N PRO A 280 3.72 -1.68 -14.50
CA PRO A 280 3.66 -0.83 -15.69
C PRO A 280 2.28 -0.86 -16.34
N GLY A 281 1.75 0.30 -16.76
CA GLY A 281 0.44 0.42 -17.42
C GLY A 281 -0.77 0.40 -16.47
N ILE A 282 -0.68 -0.29 -15.33
CA ILE A 282 -1.74 -0.34 -14.30
C ILE A 282 -1.51 0.73 -13.24
N SER A 283 -0.32 0.77 -12.65
CA SER A 283 0.05 1.73 -11.62
C SER A 283 0.26 3.12 -12.22
N LYS A 284 -0.39 4.11 -11.62
CA LYS A 284 -0.25 5.53 -12.02
C LYS A 284 1.03 6.18 -11.50
N GLY A 285 1.80 5.46 -10.67
CA GLY A 285 2.93 5.97 -9.89
C GLY A 285 2.46 6.40 -8.50
N GLY A 286 3.40 6.55 -7.56
CA GLY A 286 3.13 7.01 -6.20
C GLY A 286 4.09 8.11 -5.80
N ALA A 287 4.87 7.86 -4.76
CA ALA A 287 6.06 8.62 -4.42
C ALA A 287 7.15 8.46 -5.50
N LEU A 288 7.17 7.33 -6.21
CA LEU A 288 8.03 7.06 -7.35
C LEU A 288 7.24 7.07 -8.66
N PRO A 289 7.87 7.47 -9.78
CA PRO A 289 7.18 7.53 -11.07
C PRO A 289 6.85 6.13 -11.58
N SER A 290 5.68 6.00 -12.21
CA SER A 290 5.37 4.84 -13.04
C SER A 290 6.16 4.94 -14.35
N LEU A 291 6.79 3.83 -14.74
CA LEU A 291 7.69 3.83 -15.90
C LEU A 291 6.97 4.06 -17.22
N THR A 292 5.68 3.73 -17.32
CA THR A 292 4.88 3.94 -18.55
C THR A 292 4.48 5.40 -18.77
N TYR A 293 4.74 6.27 -17.80
CA TYR A 293 4.46 7.71 -17.89
C TYR A 293 5.74 8.55 -17.76
N LEU A 294 6.91 7.94 -17.97
CA LEU A 294 8.17 8.67 -18.12
C LEU A 294 8.29 9.29 -19.52
N PRO A 295 9.16 10.29 -19.72
CA PRO A 295 9.52 10.74 -21.05
C PRO A 295 10.01 9.56 -21.91
N VAL A 296 9.54 9.48 -23.16
CA VAL A 296 9.87 8.36 -24.08
C VAL A 296 11.38 8.15 -24.23
N ALA A 297 12.17 9.23 -24.26
CA ALA A 297 13.62 9.18 -24.36
C ALA A 297 14.29 8.47 -23.17
N MET A 298 13.68 8.48 -21.97
CA MET A 298 14.22 7.74 -20.82
C MET A 298 14.05 6.23 -20.99
N ILE A 299 12.95 5.79 -21.59
CA ILE A 299 12.73 4.37 -21.88
C ILE A 299 13.56 3.93 -23.08
N ASP A 300 13.74 4.80 -24.07
CA ASP A 300 14.61 4.50 -25.21
C ASP A 300 16.07 4.31 -24.79
N ASN A 301 16.53 5.10 -23.81
CA ASN A 301 17.88 5.06 -23.25
C ASN A 301 17.93 4.45 -21.84
N LEU A 302 17.09 3.46 -21.56
CA LEU A 302 16.88 2.91 -20.21
C LEU A 302 18.18 2.56 -19.48
N GLY A 303 19.16 1.98 -20.19
CA GLY A 303 20.45 1.60 -19.64
C GLY A 303 21.18 2.76 -18.93
N SER A 304 21.17 3.96 -19.53
CA SER A 304 21.82 5.15 -18.96
C SER A 304 21.18 5.66 -17.67
N PHE A 305 19.97 5.20 -17.33
CA PHE A 305 19.27 5.57 -16.11
C PHE A 305 19.39 4.52 -14.99
N ILE A 306 19.64 3.27 -15.33
CA ILE A 306 19.68 2.16 -14.37
C ILE A 306 21.09 1.58 -14.16
N ILE A 307 22.03 1.85 -15.07
CA ILE A 307 23.44 1.49 -14.95
C ILE A 307 24.25 2.79 -14.79
N ASN A 308 24.92 2.97 -13.64
CA ASN A 308 25.63 4.20 -13.28
C ASN A 308 24.77 5.47 -13.46
N GLY A 309 23.46 5.35 -13.21
CA GLY A 309 22.49 6.36 -13.58
C GLY A 309 22.46 7.60 -12.67
N PRO A 310 21.91 8.73 -13.14
CA PRO A 310 21.91 10.01 -12.41
C PRO A 310 20.89 10.08 -11.26
N ALA A 311 20.14 9.00 -11.01
CA ALA A 311 19.11 8.92 -9.98
C ALA A 311 19.58 8.18 -8.71
N THR A 312 20.82 7.69 -8.68
CA THR A 312 21.41 6.99 -7.52
C THR A 312 21.41 7.86 -6.26
N SER A 313 21.71 9.15 -6.40
CA SER A 313 21.62 10.14 -5.30
C SER A 313 20.21 10.36 -4.75
N ARG A 314 19.17 9.89 -5.46
CA ARG A 314 17.76 9.94 -5.06
C ARG A 314 17.21 8.55 -4.66
N GLY A 315 18.09 7.55 -4.52
CA GLY A 315 17.74 6.21 -4.04
C GLY A 315 17.37 5.20 -5.12
N MET A 316 17.54 5.51 -6.42
CA MET A 316 17.45 4.49 -7.47
C MET A 316 18.65 3.55 -7.37
N PRO A 317 18.47 2.22 -7.20
CA PRO A 317 19.59 1.31 -7.15
C PRO A 317 20.40 1.33 -8.45
N ASP A 318 21.71 1.15 -8.33
CA ASP A 318 22.59 0.92 -9.47
C ASP A 318 22.61 -0.57 -9.83
N PHE A 319 22.40 -0.86 -11.11
CA PHE A 319 22.37 -2.21 -11.66
C PHE A 319 23.64 -2.54 -12.47
N ALA A 320 24.69 -1.73 -12.38
CA ALA A 320 26.01 -2.08 -12.89
C ALA A 320 26.46 -3.45 -12.35
N GLY A 321 26.86 -4.35 -13.25
CA GLY A 321 27.25 -5.73 -12.92
C GLY A 321 26.09 -6.65 -12.51
N LYS A 322 24.85 -6.16 -12.51
CA LYS A 322 23.64 -6.92 -12.17
C LYS A 322 22.69 -7.13 -13.34
N LEU A 323 22.70 -6.23 -14.31
CA LEU A 323 21.92 -6.32 -15.55
C LEU A 323 22.87 -6.12 -16.73
N SER A 324 22.73 -6.97 -17.75
CA SER A 324 23.42 -6.80 -19.03
C SER A 324 22.66 -5.87 -19.97
N ASP A 325 23.28 -5.42 -21.07
CA ASP A 325 22.59 -4.64 -22.10
C ASP A 325 21.42 -5.41 -22.73
N ASP A 326 21.53 -6.73 -22.86
CA ASP A 326 20.45 -7.59 -23.33
C ASP A 326 19.27 -7.62 -22.34
N ASP A 327 19.55 -7.63 -21.03
CA ASP A 327 18.50 -7.53 -20.00
C ASP A 327 17.80 -6.17 -20.01
N VAL A 328 18.54 -5.10 -20.29
CA VAL A 328 17.97 -3.76 -20.49
C VAL A 328 16.99 -3.77 -21.67
N GLN A 329 17.31 -4.45 -22.78
CA GLN A 329 16.39 -4.54 -23.92
C GLN A 329 15.12 -5.33 -23.59
N LYS A 330 15.24 -6.42 -22.82
CA LYS A 330 14.08 -7.19 -22.33
C LYS A 330 13.18 -6.35 -21.42
N LEU A 331 13.77 -5.62 -20.46
CA LEU A 331 13.03 -4.70 -19.59
C LEU A 331 12.29 -3.62 -20.40
N ARG A 332 12.99 -3.01 -21.36
CA ARG A 332 12.42 -2.01 -22.28
C ARG A 332 11.24 -2.59 -23.06
N ALA A 333 11.38 -3.80 -23.62
CA ALA A 333 10.31 -4.47 -24.35
C ALA A 333 9.08 -4.70 -23.46
N PHE A 334 9.25 -5.19 -22.24
CA PHE A 334 8.15 -5.39 -21.30
C PHE A 334 7.44 -4.08 -20.93
N ILE A 335 8.19 -3.02 -20.59
CA ILE A 335 7.62 -1.72 -20.22
C ILE A 335 6.79 -1.12 -21.37
N LEU A 336 7.29 -1.22 -22.61
CA LEU A 336 6.58 -0.75 -23.80
C LEU A 336 5.34 -1.60 -24.10
N ALA A 337 5.44 -2.92 -24.00
CA ALA A 337 4.31 -3.84 -24.19
C ALA A 337 3.17 -3.53 -23.21
N MET A 338 3.49 -3.28 -21.94
CA MET A 338 2.48 -2.92 -20.94
C MET A 338 1.85 -1.55 -21.20
N ALA A 339 2.61 -0.59 -21.73
CA ALA A 339 2.05 0.68 -22.16
C ALA A 339 1.09 0.51 -23.35
N ASP A 340 1.44 -0.31 -24.35
CA ASP A 340 0.56 -0.55 -25.49
C ASP A 340 -0.69 -1.33 -25.11
N ALA A 341 -0.60 -2.31 -24.20
CA ALA A 341 -1.73 -3.11 -23.74
C ALA A 341 -2.85 -2.28 -23.08
N VAL A 342 -2.50 -1.14 -22.45
CA VAL A 342 -3.47 -0.24 -21.81
C VAL A 342 -3.79 1.00 -22.64
N ARG A 343 -3.20 1.14 -23.83
CA ARG A 343 -3.43 2.29 -24.71
C ARG A 343 -4.86 2.23 -25.27
N PRO A 344 -5.68 3.28 -25.09
CA PRO A 344 -7.01 3.32 -25.68
C PRO A 344 -6.95 3.20 -27.21
N GLY A 345 -7.73 2.27 -27.79
CA GLY A 345 -7.95 2.17 -29.24
C GLY A 345 -6.99 1.27 -30.03
N LEU A 346 -6.02 0.58 -29.40
CA LEU A 346 -5.35 -0.55 -30.03
C LEU A 346 -6.23 -1.80 -29.89
N PRO A 347 -6.55 -2.54 -30.97
CA PRO A 347 -7.20 -3.83 -30.83
C PRO A 347 -6.30 -4.74 -29.99
N ALA A 348 -6.85 -5.35 -28.94
CA ALA A 348 -6.15 -6.41 -28.21
C ALA A 348 -5.69 -7.44 -29.26
N GLU A 349 -4.38 -7.57 -29.46
CA GLU A 349 -3.86 -8.59 -30.36
C GLU A 349 -4.32 -9.95 -29.84
N LYS A 350 -5.28 -10.54 -30.55
CA LYS A 350 -5.70 -11.91 -30.33
C LYS A 350 -4.48 -12.79 -30.55
N GLY A 351 -4.21 -13.65 -29.58
CA GLY A 351 -2.96 -14.39 -29.47
C GLY A 351 -2.58 -15.25 -30.67
N ARG A 352 -1.34 -15.73 -30.61
CA ARG A 352 -0.90 -16.96 -31.25
C ARG A 352 -0.17 -17.82 -30.23
#